data_AF-A0A1H6NU45-F1
#
_entry.id   AF-A0A1H6NU45-F1
#
_cell.length_a   1.000
_cell.length_b   1.000
_cell.length_c   1.000
_cell.angle_alpha   90.00
_cell.angle_beta   90.00
_cell.angle_gamma   90.00
#
_symmetry.space_group_name_H-M   'P 1'
#
loop_
_entity.id
_entity.type
_entity.pdbx_description
1 polymer ?
#
loop_
_entity_poly.entity_id
_entity_poly.type
_entity_poly.pdbx_seq_one_letter_code
_entity_poly.pdbx_strand_id
1 'polypeptide(L)'
;MAAFASKRFDRRDGLRVPMQSLAAFTGANYRSPGVLDYVNFLRATQMCTNDVRAMAVAFERAVFNVAFNNRDDHPKNFAYIMSQDGQWRLSPAYDVTFCEGPGGYHQMDVMGEALSISRAQMLRLAEEAEVPTEAAGRVIDGICEVASRFAAIAENMYPQVITQDTLRTIQGRIDQNVARLHHGL
;
A
#
# COMPACT_ATOMS: atom_id res chain seq x y z
N MET A 1 -0.75 28.59 -7.17
CA MET A 1 -0.53 27.29 -7.86
C MET A 1 0.50 26.53 -7.05
N ALA A 2 0.17 25.34 -6.56
CA ALA A 2 1.09 24.50 -5.81
C ALA A 2 1.47 23.28 -6.67
N ALA A 3 2.69 22.79 -6.50
CA ALA A 3 3.18 21.58 -7.17
C ALA A 3 3.89 20.70 -6.14
N PHE A 4 3.76 19.38 -6.30
CA PHE A 4 4.48 18.39 -5.52
C PHE A 4 5.54 17.73 -6.42
N ALA A 5 6.79 17.67 -5.95
CA ALA A 5 7.89 17.05 -6.67
C ALA A 5 8.49 15.93 -5.81
N SER A 6 8.59 14.73 -6.39
CA SER A 6 9.23 13.58 -5.76
C SER A 6 10.54 13.22 -6.48
N LYS A 7 11.54 12.78 -5.71
CA LYS A 7 12.79 12.26 -6.28
C LYS A 7 12.51 10.91 -6.94
N ARG A 8 12.88 10.77 -8.22
CA ARG A 8 12.75 9.51 -8.96
C ARG A 8 13.70 8.44 -8.40
N PHE A 9 13.17 7.28 -8.05
CA PHE A 9 13.95 6.12 -7.61
C PHE A 9 14.49 5.27 -8.78
N ASP A 10 13.97 5.46 -9.99
CA ASP A 10 14.47 4.81 -11.22
C ASP A 10 15.57 5.63 -11.92
N ARG A 11 16.23 6.52 -11.18
CA ARG A 11 17.37 7.33 -11.62
C ARG A 11 18.51 7.21 -10.61
N ARG A 12 19.68 6.85 -11.10
CA ARG A 12 20.89 6.73 -10.29
C ARG A 12 22.09 7.18 -11.11
N ASP A 13 22.85 8.15 -10.60
CA ASP A 13 24.07 8.67 -11.24
C ASP A 13 23.87 9.08 -12.71
N GLY A 14 22.74 9.74 -13.01
CA GLY A 14 22.35 10.16 -14.36
C GLY A 14 21.79 9.05 -15.26
N LEU A 15 21.88 7.78 -14.83
CA LEU A 15 21.40 6.62 -15.56
C LEU A 15 19.96 6.27 -15.20
N ARG A 16 19.28 5.58 -16.13
CA ARG A 16 17.96 4.99 -15.90
C ARG A 16 18.10 3.59 -15.32
N VAL A 17 17.38 3.31 -14.24
CA VAL A 17 17.25 1.96 -13.69
C VAL A 17 16.02 1.29 -14.32
N PRO A 18 16.12 0.06 -14.84
CA PRO A 18 14.95 -0.65 -15.35
C PRO A 18 13.87 -0.78 -14.29
N MET A 19 12.63 -0.50 -14.68
CA MET A 19 11.45 -0.53 -13.82
C MET A 19 10.28 -1.14 -14.58
N GLN A 20 9.50 -1.97 -13.91
CA GLN A 20 8.28 -2.56 -14.47
C GLN A 20 7.18 -2.53 -13.42
N SER A 21 6.02 -1.95 -13.76
CA SER A 21 4.86 -1.97 -12.86
C SER A 21 4.26 -3.37 -12.76
N LEU A 22 3.48 -3.62 -11.71
CA LEU A 22 2.71 -4.86 -11.57
C LEU A 22 1.81 -5.06 -12.80
N ALA A 23 1.12 -4.01 -13.27
CA ALA A 23 0.33 -4.06 -14.50
C ALA A 23 1.15 -4.52 -15.72
N ALA A 24 2.35 -3.98 -15.90
CA ALA A 24 3.22 -4.34 -17.01
C ALA A 24 3.81 -5.75 -16.86
N PHE A 25 4.02 -6.22 -15.63
CA PHE A 25 4.51 -7.58 -15.34
C PHE A 25 3.46 -8.65 -15.62
N THR A 26 2.21 -8.41 -15.27
CA THR A 26 1.12 -9.38 -15.44
C THR A 26 0.35 -9.23 -16.76
N GLY A 27 0.54 -8.12 -17.48
CA GLY A 27 -0.27 -7.77 -18.65
C GLY A 27 -1.69 -7.28 -18.30
N ALA A 28 -1.95 -6.97 -17.03
CA ALA A 28 -3.27 -6.55 -16.55
C ALA A 28 -3.70 -5.19 -17.13
N ASN A 29 -4.97 -5.10 -17.56
CA ASN A 29 -5.60 -3.83 -17.89
C ASN A 29 -5.99 -3.07 -16.61
N TYR A 30 -5.11 -2.20 -16.14
CA TYR A 30 -5.30 -1.39 -14.93
C TYR A 30 -6.53 -0.45 -14.96
N ARG A 31 -7.19 -0.26 -16.11
CA ARG A 31 -8.41 0.57 -16.20
C ARG A 31 -9.67 -0.17 -15.74
N SER A 32 -9.58 -1.48 -15.55
CA SER A 32 -10.67 -2.32 -15.08
C SER A 32 -10.41 -2.63 -13.59
N PRO A 33 -11.24 -2.13 -12.66
CA PRO A 33 -11.12 -2.45 -11.24
C PRO A 33 -11.24 -3.96 -10.99
N GLY A 34 -10.53 -4.48 -9.99
CA GLY A 34 -10.59 -5.90 -9.62
C GLY A 34 -9.93 -6.86 -10.62
N VAL A 35 -9.19 -6.37 -11.63
CA VAL A 35 -8.41 -7.26 -12.52
C VAL A 35 -7.28 -7.96 -11.79
N LEU A 36 -6.75 -7.35 -10.73
CA LEU A 36 -5.81 -7.96 -9.81
C LEU A 36 -6.23 -7.65 -8.37
N ASP A 37 -5.88 -8.56 -7.48
CA ASP A 37 -6.04 -8.45 -6.04
C ASP A 37 -4.66 -8.41 -5.34
N TYR A 38 -4.66 -8.23 -4.03
CA TYR A 38 -3.41 -8.24 -3.27
C TYR A 38 -2.70 -9.61 -3.27
N VAL A 39 -3.40 -10.74 -3.46
CA VAL A 39 -2.77 -12.07 -3.60
C VAL A 39 -1.93 -12.12 -4.87
N ASN A 40 -2.45 -11.60 -5.98
CA ASN A 40 -1.72 -11.46 -7.23
C ASN A 40 -0.49 -10.57 -7.06
N PHE A 41 -0.61 -9.47 -6.31
CA PHE A 41 0.54 -8.61 -6.01
C PHE A 41 1.63 -9.34 -5.20
N LEU A 42 1.27 -10.07 -4.15
CA LEU A 42 2.22 -10.86 -3.36
C LEU A 42 2.94 -11.90 -4.21
N ARG A 43 2.18 -12.70 -4.98
CA ARG A 43 2.74 -13.76 -5.83
C ARG A 43 3.62 -13.19 -6.94
N ALA A 44 3.19 -12.11 -7.59
CA ALA A 44 4.02 -11.42 -8.57
C ALA A 44 5.31 -10.88 -7.95
N THR A 45 5.26 -10.42 -6.71
CA THR A 45 6.45 -9.95 -5.98
C THR A 45 7.42 -11.10 -5.73
N GLN A 46 6.94 -12.25 -5.27
CA GLN A 46 7.75 -13.46 -5.09
C GLN A 46 8.38 -13.90 -6.42
N MET A 47 7.59 -14.01 -7.48
CA MET A 47 8.06 -14.45 -8.80
C MET A 47 9.10 -13.51 -9.39
N CYS A 48 8.89 -12.19 -9.27
CA CYS A 48 9.78 -11.21 -9.85
C CYS A 48 11.10 -11.14 -9.08
N THR A 49 11.04 -11.12 -7.75
CA THR A 49 12.22 -10.93 -6.88
C THR A 49 12.94 -12.23 -6.52
N ASN A 50 12.27 -13.37 -6.69
CA ASN A 50 12.70 -14.69 -6.21
C ASN A 50 13.06 -14.68 -4.71
N ASP A 51 12.34 -13.90 -3.90
CA ASP A 51 12.59 -13.72 -2.46
C ASP A 51 11.27 -13.65 -1.68
N VAL A 52 11.00 -14.64 -0.84
CA VAL A 52 9.81 -14.67 0.03
C VAL A 52 9.76 -13.49 0.99
N ARG A 53 10.90 -12.94 1.41
CA ARG A 53 10.95 -11.78 2.30
C ARG A 53 10.39 -10.53 1.63
N ALA A 54 10.42 -10.47 0.29
CA ALA A 54 9.79 -9.38 -0.45
C ALA A 54 8.25 -9.44 -0.37
N MET A 55 7.65 -10.62 -0.16
CA MET A 55 6.21 -10.74 0.08
C MET A 55 5.81 -10.11 1.41
N ALA A 56 6.64 -10.23 2.46
CA ALA A 56 6.39 -9.55 3.73
C ALA A 56 6.35 -8.02 3.56
N VAL A 57 7.26 -7.46 2.77
CA VAL A 57 7.26 -6.01 2.45
C VAL A 57 6.04 -5.63 1.60
N ALA A 58 5.62 -6.48 0.66
CA ALA A 58 4.41 -6.27 -0.12
C ALA A 58 3.14 -6.33 0.76
N PHE A 59 3.10 -7.23 1.75
CA PHE A 59 2.05 -7.30 2.77
C PHE A 59 2.00 -6.03 3.62
N GLU A 60 3.13 -5.52 4.10
CA GLU A 60 3.19 -4.24 4.82
C GLU A 60 2.58 -3.09 3.99
N ARG A 61 2.80 -3.09 2.67
CA ARG A 61 2.23 -2.09 1.75
C ARG A 61 0.71 -2.22 1.61
N ALA A 62 0.17 -3.43 1.64
CA ALA A 62 -1.27 -3.68 1.68
C ALA A 62 -1.88 -3.17 2.99
N VAL A 63 -1.26 -3.49 4.13
CA VAL A 63 -1.69 -3.02 5.45
C VAL A 63 -1.70 -1.49 5.51
N PHE A 64 -0.64 -0.86 5.02
CA PHE A 64 -0.56 0.60 4.92
C PHE A 64 -1.71 1.17 4.10
N ASN A 65 -1.95 0.66 2.89
CA ASN A 65 -2.98 1.20 2.01
C ASN A 65 -4.38 1.11 2.63
N VAL A 66 -4.70 0.01 3.29
CA VAL A 66 -5.99 -0.15 3.98
C VAL A 66 -6.08 0.75 5.21
N ALA A 67 -5.06 0.76 6.08
CA ALA A 67 -5.09 1.58 7.29
C ALA A 67 -5.20 3.08 6.97
N PHE A 68 -4.44 3.58 6.00
CA PHE A 68 -4.39 5.00 5.63
C PHE A 68 -5.46 5.44 4.62
N ASN A 69 -6.39 4.54 4.25
CA ASN A 69 -7.42 4.81 3.25
C ASN A 69 -6.82 5.28 1.91
N ASN A 70 -5.76 4.61 1.46
CA ASN A 70 -5.25 4.74 0.10
C ASN A 70 -5.95 3.72 -0.80
N ARG A 71 -7.04 4.15 -1.42
CA ARG A 71 -7.83 3.36 -2.37
C ARG A 71 -7.48 3.59 -3.83
N ASP A 72 -6.42 4.36 -4.09
CA ASP A 72 -5.81 4.45 -5.41
C ASP A 72 -4.70 3.40 -5.58
N ASP A 73 -4.93 2.20 -5.05
CA ASP A 73 -3.96 1.12 -4.97
C ASP A 73 -4.01 0.20 -6.18
N HIS A 74 -4.05 0.79 -7.38
CA HIS A 74 -4.15 0.01 -8.61
C HIS A 74 -2.80 -0.59 -9.05
N PRO A 75 -2.79 -1.58 -9.97
CA PRO A 75 -1.57 -2.28 -10.41
C PRO A 75 -0.47 -1.40 -11.03
N LYS A 76 -0.73 -0.14 -11.35
CA LYS A 76 0.31 0.81 -11.78
C LYS A 76 1.06 1.51 -10.64
N ASN A 77 0.60 1.37 -9.40
CA ASN A 77 1.22 1.97 -8.20
C ASN A 77 2.12 0.99 -7.43
N PHE A 78 2.29 -0.21 -7.99
CA PHE A 78 3.27 -1.20 -7.56
C PHE A 78 4.23 -1.46 -8.70
N ALA A 79 5.52 -1.57 -8.40
CA ALA A 79 6.54 -1.85 -9.41
C ALA A 79 7.75 -2.53 -8.82
N TYR A 80 8.55 -3.09 -9.72
CA TYR A 80 9.83 -3.71 -9.45
C TYR A 80 10.92 -2.92 -10.16
N ILE A 81 12.11 -2.86 -9.55
CA ILE A 81 13.31 -2.26 -10.12
C ILE A 81 14.44 -3.26 -10.16
N MET A 82 15.27 -3.21 -11.20
CA MET A 82 16.42 -4.09 -11.35
C MET A 82 17.66 -3.45 -10.71
N SER A 83 18.32 -4.13 -9.77
CA SER A 83 19.62 -3.71 -9.25
C SER A 83 20.75 -4.00 -10.25
N GLN A 84 21.93 -3.42 -9.99
CA GLN A 84 23.09 -3.52 -10.90
C GLN A 84 23.59 -4.96 -11.12
N ASP A 85 23.29 -5.87 -10.18
CA ASP A 85 23.55 -7.31 -10.25
C ASP A 85 22.47 -8.08 -11.04
N GLY A 86 21.52 -7.39 -11.67
CA GLY A 86 20.45 -7.98 -12.46
C GLY A 86 19.28 -8.53 -11.64
N GLN A 87 19.31 -8.42 -10.31
CA GLN A 87 18.23 -8.90 -9.44
C GLN A 87 17.08 -7.89 -9.41
N TRP A 88 15.84 -8.37 -9.46
CA TRP A 88 14.68 -7.52 -9.29
C TRP A 88 14.33 -7.37 -7.82
N ARG A 89 13.89 -6.18 -7.43
CA ARG A 89 13.43 -5.85 -6.08
C ARG A 89 12.13 -5.10 -6.16
N LEU A 90 11.26 -5.26 -5.16
CA LEU A 90 10.10 -4.40 -5.00
C LEU A 90 10.59 -2.95 -4.87
N SER A 91 10.02 -2.05 -5.68
CA SER A 91 10.38 -0.63 -5.68
C SER A 91 9.91 0.05 -4.38
N PRO A 92 10.53 1.21 -4.02
CA PRO A 92 9.98 2.07 -2.98
C PRO A 92 8.50 2.38 -3.18
N ALA A 93 7.82 2.77 -2.10
CA ALA A 93 6.45 3.27 -2.21
C ALA A 93 6.40 4.57 -3.03
N TYR A 94 5.44 4.68 -3.95
CA TYR A 94 5.21 5.87 -4.76
C TYR A 94 3.72 6.01 -5.05
N ASP A 95 3.32 7.23 -5.39
CA ASP A 95 1.91 7.61 -5.61
C ASP A 95 1.01 7.22 -4.43
N VAL A 96 1.53 7.40 -3.22
CA VAL A 96 0.83 7.13 -1.97
C VAL A 96 0.03 8.38 -1.61
N THR A 97 -1.29 8.28 -1.65
CA THR A 97 -2.18 9.39 -1.32
C THR A 97 -3.41 8.89 -0.55
N PHE A 98 -3.99 9.74 0.28
CA PHE A 98 -5.35 9.50 0.75
C PHE A 98 -6.30 9.56 -0.44
N CYS A 99 -7.15 8.54 -0.59
CA CYS A 99 -8.13 8.46 -1.67
C CYS A 99 -9.38 7.74 -1.19
N GLU A 100 -10.56 8.34 -1.38
CA GLU A 100 -11.85 7.70 -1.05
C GLU A 100 -12.17 6.50 -1.97
N GLY A 101 -11.54 6.43 -3.14
CA GLY A 101 -11.73 5.38 -4.13
C GLY A 101 -13.05 5.48 -4.91
N PRO A 102 -13.19 4.73 -6.02
CA PRO A 102 -14.44 4.67 -6.78
C PRO A 102 -15.53 3.99 -5.95
N GLY A 103 -16.59 4.71 -5.59
CA GLY A 103 -17.69 4.17 -4.78
C GLY A 103 -17.29 3.71 -3.38
N GLY A 104 -16.12 4.13 -2.88
CA GLY A 104 -15.59 3.67 -1.60
C GLY A 104 -14.81 2.36 -1.66
N TYR A 105 -14.48 1.82 -2.83
CA TYR A 105 -13.74 0.56 -2.93
C TYR A 105 -12.23 0.82 -3.13
N HIS A 106 -11.40 -0.05 -2.56
CA HIS A 106 -10.03 -0.28 -3.04
C HIS A 106 -10.08 -0.78 -4.48
N GLN A 107 -9.08 -0.44 -5.30
CA GLN A 107 -9.02 -0.92 -6.68
C GLN A 107 -8.56 -2.38 -6.78
N MET A 108 -7.85 -2.85 -5.76
CA MET A 108 -7.42 -4.24 -5.58
C MET A 108 -8.02 -4.77 -4.27
N ASP A 109 -8.76 -5.87 -4.32
CA ASP A 109 -9.35 -6.45 -3.10
C ASP A 109 -8.31 -7.20 -2.25
N VAL A 110 -8.63 -7.36 -0.97
CA VAL A 110 -7.90 -8.21 -0.03
C VAL A 110 -8.77 -9.41 0.28
N MET A 111 -8.39 -10.57 -0.28
CA MET A 111 -9.08 -11.84 -0.04
C MET A 111 -10.58 -11.80 -0.34
N GLY A 112 -10.98 -11.09 -1.41
CA GLY A 112 -12.35 -10.92 -1.88
C GLY A 112 -13.10 -9.71 -1.30
N GLU A 113 -12.49 -8.93 -0.41
CA GLU A 113 -13.10 -7.74 0.20
C GLU A 113 -12.36 -6.46 -0.22
N ALA A 114 -13.09 -5.43 -0.64
CA ALA A 114 -12.51 -4.17 -1.14
C ALA A 114 -13.10 -2.91 -0.50
N LEU A 115 -14.19 -3.00 0.26
CA LEU A 115 -14.88 -1.88 0.89
C LEU A 115 -14.56 -1.80 2.39
N SER A 116 -14.73 -2.92 3.08
CA SER A 116 -14.65 -3.03 4.54
C SER A 116 -13.68 -4.11 4.99
N ILE A 117 -12.43 -4.01 4.52
CA ILE A 117 -11.36 -4.96 4.82
C ILE A 117 -11.13 -5.00 6.34
N SER A 118 -11.27 -6.19 6.94
CA SER A 118 -11.07 -6.41 8.37
C SER A 118 -9.73 -7.07 8.66
N ARG A 119 -9.39 -7.16 9.94
CA ARG A 119 -8.21 -7.92 10.41
C ARG A 119 -8.18 -9.35 9.90
N ALA A 120 -9.32 -10.02 9.80
CA ALA A 120 -9.40 -11.40 9.34
C ALA A 120 -8.93 -11.55 7.88
N GLN A 121 -9.33 -10.63 6.98
CA GLN A 121 -8.83 -10.63 5.60
C GLN A 121 -7.32 -10.34 5.55
N MET A 122 -6.82 -9.43 6.38
CA MET A 122 -5.39 -9.14 6.46
C MET A 122 -4.56 -10.32 6.96
N LEU A 123 -5.03 -11.04 7.98
CA LEU A 123 -4.32 -12.22 8.48
C LEU A 123 -4.31 -13.36 7.45
N ARG A 124 -5.40 -13.55 6.70
CA ARG A 124 -5.43 -14.49 5.56
C ARG A 124 -4.49 -14.06 4.44
N LEU A 125 -4.39 -12.76 4.14
CA LEU A 125 -3.41 -12.25 3.19
C LEU A 125 -1.97 -12.48 3.68
N ALA A 126 -1.73 -12.37 4.98
CA ALA A 126 -0.42 -12.63 5.58
C ALA A 126 0.00 -14.11 5.45
N GLU A 127 -0.94 -15.05 5.52
CA GLU A 127 -0.69 -16.47 5.24
C GLU A 127 -0.19 -16.67 3.80
N GLU A 128 -0.81 -16.01 2.81
CA GLU A 128 -0.33 -16.01 1.42
C GLU A 128 1.05 -15.35 1.27
N ALA A 129 1.40 -14.41 2.16
CA ALA A 129 2.72 -13.76 2.20
C ALA A 129 3.79 -14.57 2.96
N GLU A 130 3.46 -15.77 3.45
CA GLU A 130 4.29 -16.58 4.35
C GLU A 130 4.74 -15.81 5.61
N VAL A 131 3.92 -14.86 6.08
CA VAL A 131 4.17 -14.09 7.30
C VAL A 131 3.44 -14.75 8.47
N PRO A 132 4.15 -15.17 9.53
CA PRO A 132 3.51 -15.76 10.71
C PRO A 132 2.47 -14.82 11.32
N THR A 133 1.33 -15.37 11.77
CA THR A 133 0.19 -14.60 12.30
C THR A 133 0.59 -13.59 13.38
N GLU A 134 1.50 -13.94 14.29
CA GLU A 134 1.99 -13.01 15.31
C GLU A 134 2.79 -11.84 14.71
N ALA A 135 3.63 -12.11 13.71
CA ALA A 135 4.39 -11.08 13.03
C ALA A 135 3.46 -10.17 12.21
N ALA A 136 2.47 -10.74 11.53
CA ALA A 136 1.44 -10.00 10.82
C ALA A 136 0.64 -9.10 11.77
N GLY A 137 0.26 -9.62 12.95
CA GLY A 137 -0.40 -8.85 13.99
C GLY A 137 0.43 -7.64 14.42
N ARG A 138 1.73 -7.82 14.69
CA ARG A 138 2.63 -6.71 15.04
C ARG A 138 2.73 -5.65 13.94
N VAL A 139 2.79 -6.07 12.67
CA VAL A 139 2.79 -5.14 11.51
C VAL A 139 1.50 -4.34 11.46
N ILE A 140 0.34 -5.01 11.57
CA ILE A 140 -0.98 -4.37 11.57
C ILE A 140 -1.07 -3.36 12.72
N ASP A 141 -0.76 -3.79 13.94
CA ASP A 141 -0.89 -2.96 15.13
C ASP A 141 0.06 -1.75 15.07
N GLY A 142 1.30 -1.95 14.63
CA GLY A 142 2.28 -0.85 14.49
C GLY A 142 1.87 0.19 13.45
N ILE A 143 1.33 -0.23 12.30
CA ILE A 143 0.82 0.69 11.28
C ILE A 143 -0.42 1.42 11.80
N CYS A 144 -1.34 0.74 12.46
CA CYS A 144 -2.53 1.34 13.07
C CYS A 144 -2.17 2.38 14.16
N GLU A 145 -1.14 2.11 14.97
CA GLU A 145 -0.66 3.04 15.99
C GLU A 145 -0.14 4.35 15.38
N VAL A 146 0.53 4.29 14.22
CA VAL A 146 0.94 5.50 13.50
C VAL A 146 -0.27 6.17 12.83
N ALA A 147 -1.14 5.39 12.21
CA ALA A 147 -2.31 5.89 11.48
C ALA A 147 -3.29 6.67 12.38
N SER A 148 -3.55 6.16 13.59
CA SER A 148 -4.37 6.83 14.62
C SER A 148 -3.86 8.22 15.05
N ARG A 149 -2.60 8.54 14.74
CA ARG A 149 -1.97 9.83 15.05
C ARG A 149 -1.72 10.70 13.83
N PHE A 150 -2.24 10.33 12.65
CA PHE A 150 -1.94 11.02 11.39
C PHE A 150 -2.16 12.53 11.48
N ALA A 151 -3.33 13.00 11.94
CA ALA A 151 -3.63 14.42 12.01
C ALA A 151 -2.69 15.18 12.96
N ALA A 152 -2.35 14.58 14.11
CA ALA A 152 -1.40 15.18 15.05
C ALA A 152 0.01 15.27 14.46
N ILE A 153 0.46 14.22 13.76
CA ILE A 153 1.76 14.22 13.06
C ILE A 153 1.77 15.28 11.97
N ALA A 154 0.71 15.34 11.15
CA ALA A 154 0.58 16.27 10.05
C ALA A 154 0.57 17.73 10.52
N GLU A 155 -0.17 18.06 11.58
CA GLU A 155 -0.19 19.40 12.18
C GLU A 155 1.18 19.78 12.77
N ASN A 156 1.86 18.85 13.44
CA ASN A 156 3.19 19.12 14.00
C ASN A 156 4.26 19.36 12.91
N MET A 157 4.22 18.58 11.82
CA MET A 157 5.19 18.69 10.73
C MET A 157 4.88 19.86 9.78
N TYR A 158 3.61 20.18 9.58
CA TYR A 158 3.13 21.15 8.60
C TYR A 158 2.07 22.08 9.22
N PRO A 159 2.42 22.82 10.28
CA PRO A 159 1.46 23.64 11.02
C PRO A 159 0.80 24.65 10.09
N GLN A 160 -0.54 24.74 10.15
CA GLN A 160 -1.35 25.67 9.35
C GLN A 160 -1.28 25.48 7.82
N VAL A 161 -0.62 24.44 7.32
CA VAL A 161 -0.57 24.13 5.87
C VAL A 161 -1.81 23.35 5.43
N ILE A 162 -2.30 22.46 6.29
CA ILE A 162 -3.49 21.62 6.04
C ILE A 162 -4.65 22.17 6.86
N THR A 163 -5.82 22.29 6.24
CA THR A 163 -7.00 22.78 6.96
C THR A 163 -7.48 21.78 8.02
N GLN A 164 -8.03 22.29 9.11
CA GLN A 164 -8.59 21.45 10.18
C GLN A 164 -9.73 20.54 9.67
N ASP A 165 -10.51 20.99 8.68
CA ASP A 165 -11.56 20.18 8.07
C ASP A 165 -10.97 19.00 7.30
N THR A 166 -9.95 19.24 6.47
CA THR A 166 -9.23 18.17 5.77
C THR A 166 -8.61 17.16 6.75
N LEU A 167 -7.96 17.63 7.80
CA LEU A 167 -7.36 16.76 8.82
C LEU A 167 -8.43 15.90 9.51
N ARG A 168 -9.56 16.50 9.90
CA ARG A 168 -10.68 15.76 10.51
C ARG A 168 -11.28 14.73 9.56
N THR A 169 -11.46 15.07 8.28
CA THR A 169 -11.99 14.13 7.28
C THR A 169 -11.05 12.94 7.10
N ILE A 170 -9.75 13.18 6.90
CA ILE A 170 -8.77 12.12 6.68
C ILE A 170 -8.66 11.24 7.93
N GLN A 171 -8.47 11.84 9.11
CA GLN A 171 -8.35 11.08 10.35
C GLN A 171 -9.60 10.25 10.64
N GLY A 172 -10.80 10.80 10.45
CA GLY A 172 -12.04 10.05 10.68
C GLY A 172 -12.19 8.81 9.79
N ARG A 173 -11.68 8.85 8.55
CA ARG A 173 -11.64 7.67 7.67
C ARG A 173 -10.59 6.66 8.10
N ILE A 174 -9.40 7.14 8.47
CA ILE A 174 -8.34 6.30 9.01
C ILE A 174 -8.81 5.57 10.27
N ASP A 175 -9.47 6.28 11.20
CA ASP A 175 -9.98 5.70 12.45
C ASP A 175 -11.02 4.59 12.20
N GLN A 176 -11.88 4.75 11.19
CA GLN A 176 -12.82 3.69 10.76
C GLN A 176 -12.09 2.43 10.30
N ASN A 177 -11.00 2.58 9.54
CA ASN A 177 -10.21 1.44 9.07
C ASN A 177 -9.41 0.81 10.22
N VAL A 178 -8.78 1.62 11.07
CA VAL A 178 -8.07 1.17 12.28
C VAL A 178 -8.99 0.36 13.20
N ALA A 179 -10.23 0.80 13.41
CA ALA A 179 -11.20 0.05 14.21
C ALA A 179 -11.47 -1.36 13.64
N ARG A 180 -11.62 -1.50 12.31
CA ARG A 180 -11.80 -2.81 11.66
C ARG A 180 -10.56 -3.71 11.74
N LEU A 181 -9.37 -3.09 11.75
CA LEU A 181 -8.10 -3.80 11.84
C LEU A 181 -7.74 -4.23 13.27
N HIS A 182 -8.34 -3.62 14.31
CA HIS A 182 -8.19 -4.07 15.69
C HIS A 182 -9.25 -5.10 16.13
N HIS A 183 -10.48 -5.00 15.62
CA HIS A 183 -11.63 -5.76 16.15
C HIS A 183 -12.13 -6.91 15.26
N GLY A 184 -11.43 -7.26 14.17
CA GLY A 184 -11.80 -8.39 13.32
C GLY A 184 -11.41 -9.74 13.95
N LEU A 185 -12.37 -10.40 14.61
CA LEU A 185 -12.43 -11.86 14.76
C LEU A 185 -13.48 -12.40 13.81
#